data_AF-A0A1Q7RFB8-F1
#
_entry.id   AF-A0A1Q7RFB8-F1
#
_cell.length_a   1.000
_cell.length_b   1.000
_cell.length_c   1.000
_cell.angle_alpha   90.00
_cell.angle_beta   90.00
_cell.angle_gamma   90.00
#
_symmetry.space_group_name_H-M   'P 1'
#
loop_
_entity.id
_entity.type
_entity.pdbx_description
1 polymer ?
#
loop_
_entity_poly.entity_id
_entity_poly.type
_entity_poly.pdbx_seq_one_letter_code
_entity_poly.pdbx_strand_id
1 'polypeptide(L)'
;MSNIETLLEDARRHYQRADLHRHFNADMDRVTKAQVALDAAEDTMLALSNYESGGIGSDDGEKYLRLYGCLQAVFVQQDAIRELHRLFVGDFAEPADISAWKQLRELRNLTIGHPIEKGLGKQQRSRTFITRVSLRSDGFDYQVWHQGTGNTSFESADLSALYATYEKEAALYLKKIIAALSCVPDISC
;
A
#
# COMPACT_ATOMS: atom_id res chain seq x y z
N MET A 1 -4.25 9.19 16.19
CA MET A 1 -3.20 8.30 15.68
C MET A 1 -3.89 7.09 15.11
N SER A 2 -3.65 6.78 13.83
CA SER A 2 -4.21 5.58 13.19
C SER A 2 -3.60 4.35 13.86
N ASN A 3 -4.35 3.24 13.92
CA ASN A 3 -3.86 1.96 14.44
C ASN A 3 -2.61 1.47 13.66
N ILE A 4 -2.45 1.84 12.38
CA ILE A 4 -1.27 1.48 11.58
C ILE A 4 -0.01 2.22 12.04
N GLU A 5 -0.12 3.53 12.30
CA GLU A 5 0.98 4.37 12.78
C GLU A 5 1.62 3.78 14.05
N THR A 6 0.80 3.47 15.05
CA THR A 6 1.28 2.85 16.30
C THR A 6 1.93 1.48 16.07
N LEU A 7 1.39 0.66 15.17
CA LEU A 7 1.98 -0.64 14.85
C LEU A 7 3.33 -0.52 14.12
N LEU A 8 3.51 0.50 13.28
CA LEU A 8 4.78 0.77 12.62
C LEU A 8 5.83 1.23 13.62
N GLU A 9 5.47 2.16 14.53
CA GLU A 9 6.34 2.59 15.62
C GLU A 9 6.78 1.41 16.51
N ASP A 10 5.84 0.51 16.84
CA ASP A 10 6.14 -0.70 17.60
C ASP A 10 7.07 -1.64 16.82
N ALA A 11 6.82 -1.87 15.53
CA ALA A 11 7.69 -2.68 14.68
C ALA A 11 9.11 -2.10 14.64
N ARG A 12 9.26 -0.78 14.47
CA ARG A 12 10.56 -0.09 14.53
C ARG A 12 11.23 -0.26 15.89
N ARG A 13 10.50 -0.07 16.98
CA ARG A 13 11.03 -0.24 18.35
C ARG A 13 11.58 -1.65 18.57
N HIS A 14 10.86 -2.68 18.09
CA HIS A 14 11.31 -4.05 18.17
C HIS A 14 12.52 -4.33 17.27
N TYR A 15 12.52 -3.80 16.05
CA TYR A 15 13.67 -3.91 15.14
C TYR A 15 14.93 -3.26 15.71
N GLN A 16 14.78 -2.13 16.42
CA GLN A 16 15.89 -1.35 16.99
C GLN A 16 16.51 -1.94 18.26
N ARG A 17 16.03 -3.10 18.72
CA ARG A 17 16.63 -3.75 19.90
C ARG A 17 18.07 -4.19 19.60
N ALA A 18 18.96 -4.02 20.57
CA ALA A 18 20.40 -4.19 20.41
C ALA A 18 20.83 -5.64 20.07
N ASP A 19 20.06 -6.63 20.50
CA ASP A 19 20.19 -8.05 20.20
C ASP A 19 19.91 -8.36 18.72
N LEU A 20 18.86 -7.76 18.15
CA LEU A 20 18.57 -7.86 16.72
C LEU A 20 19.68 -7.22 15.89
N HIS A 21 20.11 -6.01 16.23
CA HIS A 21 21.20 -5.37 15.50
C HIS A 21 22.48 -6.22 15.49
N ARG A 22 22.83 -6.87 16.60
CA ARG A 22 24.01 -7.75 16.66
C ARG A 22 23.87 -9.00 15.77
N HIS A 23 22.68 -9.58 15.67
CA HIS A 23 22.43 -10.78 14.85
C HIS A 23 22.35 -10.47 13.36
N PHE A 24 21.77 -9.32 12.98
CA PHE A 24 21.52 -8.97 11.57
C PHE A 24 22.69 -8.23 10.91
N ASN A 25 23.59 -7.58 11.66
CA ASN A 25 24.73 -6.83 11.09
C ASN A 25 25.74 -7.67 10.29
N ALA A 26 25.66 -9.00 10.34
CA ALA A 26 26.45 -9.88 9.48
C ALA A 26 25.95 -9.90 8.01
N ASP A 27 24.72 -9.45 7.75
CA ASP A 27 24.09 -9.38 6.43
C ASP A 27 23.57 -7.96 6.17
N MET A 28 24.43 -7.14 5.58
CA MET A 28 24.13 -5.74 5.28
C MET A 28 22.98 -5.56 4.30
N ASP A 29 22.79 -6.48 3.34
CA ASP A 29 21.67 -6.40 2.40
C ASP A 29 20.34 -6.57 3.15
N ARG A 30 20.26 -7.56 4.05
CA ARG A 30 19.09 -7.77 4.89
C ARG A 30 18.79 -6.60 5.82
N VAL A 31 19.82 -6.03 6.45
CA VAL A 31 19.69 -4.85 7.33
C VAL A 31 19.18 -3.63 6.56
N THR A 32 19.80 -3.32 5.42
CA THR A 32 19.40 -2.17 4.61
C THR A 32 17.99 -2.33 4.07
N LYS A 33 17.60 -3.53 3.61
CA LYS A 33 16.22 -3.79 3.17
C LYS A 33 15.21 -3.57 4.29
N ALA A 34 15.48 -4.06 5.50
CA ALA A 34 14.59 -3.84 6.64
C ALA A 34 14.46 -2.35 7.00
N GLN A 35 15.57 -1.60 7.01
CA GLN A 35 15.56 -0.16 7.29
C GLN A 35 14.75 0.61 6.24
N VAL A 36 15.06 0.41 4.95
CA VAL A 36 14.36 1.07 3.85
C VAL A 36 12.87 0.74 3.85
N ALA A 37 12.51 -0.51 4.16
CA ALA A 37 11.11 -0.90 4.24
C ALA A 37 10.39 -0.25 5.44
N LEU A 38 11.02 -0.17 6.62
CA LEU A 38 10.43 0.55 7.76
C LEU A 38 10.25 2.04 7.46
N ASP A 39 11.27 2.70 6.92
CA ASP A 39 11.21 4.12 6.56
C ASP A 39 10.12 4.38 5.52
N ALA A 40 10.06 3.56 4.45
CA ALA A 40 9.02 3.70 3.43
C ALA A 40 7.61 3.46 3.98
N ALA A 41 7.41 2.52 4.90
CA ALA A 41 6.11 2.27 5.50
C ALA A 41 5.63 3.44 6.39
N GLU A 42 6.55 4.06 7.12
CA GLU A 42 6.26 5.22 7.99
C GLU A 42 6.06 6.51 7.20
N ASP A 43 6.92 6.80 6.21
CA ASP A 43 6.78 7.96 5.32
C ASP A 43 5.44 7.94 4.58
N THR A 44 5.02 6.75 4.12
CA THR A 44 3.72 6.58 3.47
C THR A 44 2.56 6.72 4.46
N MET A 45 2.71 6.28 5.72
CA MET A 45 1.71 6.52 6.75
C MET A 45 1.53 8.01 7.03
N LEU A 46 2.63 8.77 7.08
CA LEU A 46 2.56 10.23 7.23
C LEU A 46 1.82 10.89 6.04
N ALA A 47 2.14 10.47 4.81
CA ALA A 47 1.47 10.97 3.61
C ALA A 47 -0.04 10.64 3.59
N LEU A 48 -0.42 9.41 3.99
CA LEU A 48 -1.80 8.98 4.05
C LEU A 48 -2.60 9.72 5.13
N SER A 49 -2.03 9.89 6.33
CA SER A 49 -2.64 10.70 7.40
C SER A 49 -2.89 12.15 6.95
N ASN A 50 -1.98 12.72 6.16
CA ASN A 50 -2.17 14.06 5.59
C ASN A 50 -3.32 14.09 4.57
N TYR A 51 -3.44 13.06 3.73
CA TYR A 51 -4.55 12.94 2.78
C TYR A 51 -5.90 12.80 3.51
N GLU A 52 -5.98 11.96 4.55
CA GLU A 52 -7.22 11.74 5.30
C GLU A 52 -7.71 13.01 6.02
N SER A 53 -6.79 13.76 6.62
CA SER A 53 -7.12 14.98 7.34
C SER A 53 -7.34 16.20 6.43
N GLY A 54 -6.60 16.27 5.32
CA GLY A 54 -6.66 17.39 4.37
C GLY A 54 -7.69 17.22 3.24
N GLY A 55 -8.16 15.99 2.99
CA GLY A 55 -9.05 15.66 1.88
C GLY A 55 -8.38 15.78 0.50
N ILE A 56 -9.21 15.74 -0.56
CA ILE A 56 -8.79 15.75 -1.97
C ILE A 56 -8.38 17.13 -2.49
N GLY A 57 -8.54 18.21 -1.73
CA GLY A 57 -8.25 19.57 -2.21
C GLY A 57 -9.38 20.21 -3.01
N SER A 58 -9.15 21.43 -3.50
CA SER A 58 -10.23 22.30 -4.03
C SER A 58 -10.18 22.53 -5.54
N ASP A 59 -9.01 22.76 -6.12
CA ASP A 59 -8.83 22.88 -7.56
C ASP A 59 -8.52 21.53 -8.22
N ASP A 60 -8.79 21.44 -9.52
CA ASP A 60 -8.67 20.18 -10.25
C ASP A 60 -7.24 19.62 -10.25
N GLY A 61 -6.22 20.47 -10.33
CA GLY A 61 -4.82 20.04 -10.35
C GLY A 61 -4.40 19.42 -9.01
N GLU A 62 -4.76 20.09 -7.91
CA GLU A 62 -4.54 19.59 -6.56
C GLU A 62 -5.25 18.24 -6.34
N LYS A 63 -6.49 18.10 -6.81
CA LYS A 63 -7.26 16.84 -6.71
C LYS A 63 -6.54 15.66 -7.35
N TYR A 64 -6.01 15.84 -8.56
CA TYR A 64 -5.22 14.78 -9.20
C TYR A 64 -3.95 14.47 -8.42
N LEU A 65 -3.21 15.49 -8.00
CA LEU A 65 -1.96 15.28 -7.26
C LEU A 65 -2.20 14.51 -5.97
N ARG A 66 -3.24 14.86 -5.22
CA ARG A 66 -3.62 14.20 -3.97
C ARG A 66 -4.13 12.78 -4.19
N LEU A 67 -4.98 12.55 -5.20
CA LEU A 67 -5.42 11.20 -5.56
C LEU A 67 -4.22 10.31 -5.93
N TYR A 68 -3.33 10.83 -6.77
CA TYR A 68 -2.17 10.09 -7.26
C TYR A 68 -1.21 9.78 -6.12
N GLY A 69 -0.96 10.78 -5.27
CA GLY A 69 -0.16 10.62 -4.05
C GLY A 69 -0.75 9.58 -3.11
N CYS A 70 -2.06 9.62 -2.85
CA CYS A 70 -2.73 8.66 -1.97
C CYS A 70 -2.61 7.22 -2.48
N LEU A 71 -3.00 6.96 -3.73
CA LEU A 71 -2.91 5.62 -4.31
C LEU A 71 -1.46 5.12 -4.43
N GLN A 72 -0.50 6.02 -4.71
CA GLN A 72 0.92 5.69 -4.74
C GLN A 72 1.46 5.39 -3.34
N ALA A 73 1.05 6.14 -2.31
CA ALA A 73 1.47 5.92 -0.93
C ALA A 73 0.98 4.56 -0.42
N VAL A 74 -0.29 4.20 -0.67
CA VAL A 74 -0.81 2.86 -0.39
C VAL A 74 0.04 1.78 -1.07
N PHE A 75 0.34 1.94 -2.37
CA PHE A 75 1.12 0.96 -3.12
C PHE A 75 2.53 0.75 -2.54
N VAL A 76 3.22 1.84 -2.16
CA VAL A 76 4.55 1.78 -1.54
C VAL A 76 4.48 1.19 -0.13
N GLN A 77 3.48 1.56 0.68
CA GLN A 77 3.28 0.99 2.01
C GLN A 77 3.06 -0.52 1.96
N GLN A 78 2.26 -0.99 1.00
CA GLN A 78 2.07 -2.41 0.74
C GLN A 78 3.38 -3.13 0.40
N ASP A 79 4.20 -2.55 -0.47
CA ASP A 79 5.48 -3.15 -0.86
C ASP A 79 6.44 -3.23 0.34
N ALA A 80 6.49 -2.18 1.15
CA ALA A 80 7.27 -2.13 2.37
C ALA A 80 6.83 -3.19 3.40
N ILE A 81 5.54 -3.27 3.73
CA ILE A 81 5.01 -4.26 4.67
C ILE A 81 5.24 -5.69 4.16
N ARG A 82 5.06 -5.92 2.85
CA ARG A 82 5.33 -7.23 2.23
C ARG A 82 6.79 -7.64 2.38
N GLU A 83 7.72 -6.69 2.19
CA GLU A 83 9.14 -6.97 2.35
C GLU A 83 9.50 -7.26 3.82
N LEU A 84 8.98 -6.47 4.77
CA LEU A 84 9.14 -6.74 6.20
C LEU A 84 8.61 -8.13 6.57
N HIS A 85 7.44 -8.52 6.05
CA HIS A 85 6.89 -9.85 6.25
C HIS A 85 7.84 -10.94 5.73
N ARG A 86 8.39 -10.79 4.52
CA ARG A 86 9.37 -11.73 3.96
C ARG A 86 10.63 -11.86 4.81
N LEU A 87 11.13 -10.74 5.32
CA LEU A 87 12.35 -10.70 6.11
C LEU A 87 12.22 -11.35 7.49
N PHE A 88 11.05 -11.23 8.13
CA PHE A 88 10.88 -11.61 9.54
C PHE A 88 9.92 -12.77 9.78
N VAL A 89 8.92 -12.94 8.91
CA VAL A 89 7.88 -13.97 9.06
C VAL A 89 8.08 -15.11 8.06
N GLY A 90 8.51 -14.79 6.83
CA GLY A 90 8.65 -15.72 5.71
C GLY A 90 7.78 -15.31 4.52
N ASP A 91 7.58 -16.23 3.58
CA ASP A 91 6.90 -15.93 2.31
C ASP A 91 5.56 -15.21 2.50
N PHE A 92 5.34 -14.20 1.67
CA PHE A 92 4.09 -13.44 1.64
C PHE A 92 3.17 -14.05 0.58
N ALA A 93 2.09 -14.68 1.03
CA ALA A 93 1.08 -15.24 0.14
C ALA A 93 0.36 -14.14 -0.65
N GLU A 94 0.02 -14.43 -1.90
CA GLU A 94 -0.75 -13.49 -2.72
C GLU A 94 -2.14 -13.24 -2.08
N PRO A 95 -2.55 -11.99 -1.86
CA PRO A 95 -3.87 -11.70 -1.31
C PRO A 95 -4.99 -12.17 -2.25
N ALA A 96 -6.09 -12.64 -1.67
CA ALA A 96 -7.28 -13.03 -2.42
C ALA A 96 -7.88 -11.83 -3.19
N ASP A 97 -8.60 -12.08 -4.28
CA ASP A 97 -9.25 -11.03 -5.10
C ASP A 97 -10.19 -10.13 -4.28
N ILE A 98 -10.79 -10.67 -3.22
CA ILE A 98 -11.69 -9.92 -2.35
C ILE A 98 -10.96 -8.97 -1.38
N SER A 99 -9.63 -9.08 -1.29
CA SER A 99 -8.83 -8.30 -0.35
C SER A 99 -8.71 -6.85 -0.81
N ALA A 100 -8.89 -5.91 0.12
CA ALA A 100 -8.71 -4.49 -0.16
C ALA A 100 -7.27 -4.16 -0.57
N TRP A 101 -6.30 -4.92 -0.05
CA TRP A 101 -4.90 -4.89 -0.49
C TRP A 101 -4.76 -5.04 -2.01
N LYS A 102 -5.36 -6.10 -2.55
CA LYS A 102 -5.31 -6.41 -3.99
C LYS A 102 -6.13 -5.41 -4.79
N GLN A 103 -7.35 -5.10 -4.33
CA GLN A 103 -8.25 -4.16 -5.01
C GLN A 103 -7.64 -2.76 -5.13
N LEU A 104 -7.01 -2.21 -4.09
CA LEU A 104 -6.35 -0.91 -4.16
C LEU A 104 -5.15 -0.91 -5.12
N ARG A 105 -4.36 -2.00 -5.13
CA ARG A 105 -3.25 -2.16 -6.06
C ARG A 105 -3.72 -2.23 -7.51
N GLU A 106 -4.79 -2.96 -7.76
CA GLU A 106 -5.40 -3.08 -9.08
C GLU A 106 -6.03 -1.76 -9.52
N LEU A 107 -6.78 -1.09 -8.64
CA LEU A 107 -7.36 0.23 -8.87
C LEU A 107 -6.27 1.24 -9.24
N ARG A 108 -5.19 1.34 -8.45
CA ARG A 108 -4.03 2.21 -8.74
C ARG A 108 -3.46 1.89 -10.12
N ASN A 109 -3.19 0.62 -10.39
CA ASN A 109 -2.60 0.21 -11.66
C ASN A 109 -3.52 0.47 -12.85
N LEU A 110 -4.83 0.31 -12.68
CA LEU A 110 -5.82 0.52 -13.73
C LEU A 110 -6.03 2.01 -14.03
N THR A 111 -6.01 2.87 -13.01
CA THR A 111 -6.45 4.27 -13.12
C THR A 111 -5.30 5.26 -13.28
N ILE A 112 -4.18 5.06 -12.59
CA ILE A 112 -3.08 6.05 -12.57
C ILE A 112 -1.73 5.46 -12.98
N GLY A 113 -1.55 4.14 -12.83
CA GLY A 113 -0.30 3.45 -13.17
C GLY A 113 -0.18 3.10 -14.65
N HIS A 114 -1.24 2.53 -15.21
CA HIS A 114 -1.30 2.08 -16.62
C HIS A 114 -2.64 2.42 -17.28
N PRO A 115 -3.12 3.67 -17.22
CA PRO A 115 -4.43 4.03 -17.76
C PRO A 115 -4.53 3.90 -19.29
N ILE A 116 -3.41 3.87 -20.01
CA ILE A 116 -3.41 3.80 -21.48
C ILE A 116 -3.43 2.34 -21.96
N GLU A 117 -2.69 1.45 -21.29
CA GLU A 117 -2.63 0.03 -21.64
C GLU A 117 -2.43 -0.83 -20.38
N LYS A 118 -3.53 -1.40 -19.87
CA LYS A 118 -3.50 -2.41 -18.81
C LYS A 118 -3.91 -3.79 -19.37
N GLY A 119 -3.14 -4.85 -19.08
CA GLY A 119 -3.40 -6.24 -19.51
C GLY A 119 -2.39 -6.80 -20.50
N LEU A 120 -2.30 -8.14 -20.63
CA LEU A 120 -1.36 -8.82 -21.53
C LEU A 120 -2.06 -9.26 -22.83
N GLY A 121 -1.55 -8.79 -23.97
CA GLY A 121 -2.09 -9.11 -25.30
C GLY A 121 -3.32 -8.28 -25.69
N LYS A 122 -3.60 -8.17 -27.00
CA LYS A 122 -4.63 -7.27 -27.55
C LYS A 122 -6.05 -7.49 -26.98
N GLN A 123 -6.38 -8.72 -26.60
CA GLN A 123 -7.72 -9.10 -26.10
C GLN A 123 -7.96 -8.72 -24.64
N GLN A 124 -6.91 -8.47 -23.86
CA GLN A 124 -7.00 -8.13 -22.42
C GLN A 124 -6.68 -6.66 -22.15
N ARG A 125 -6.39 -5.86 -23.19
CA ARG A 125 -6.03 -4.45 -23.03
C ARG A 125 -7.23 -3.59 -22.66
N SER A 126 -7.04 -2.71 -21.68
CA SER A 126 -8.00 -1.67 -21.34
C SER A 126 -7.37 -0.27 -21.35
N ARG A 127 -8.24 0.74 -21.54
CA ARG A 127 -7.95 2.17 -21.39
C ARG A 127 -8.88 2.75 -20.34
N THR A 128 -8.34 3.48 -19.39
CA THR A 128 -9.07 4.01 -18.24
C THR A 128 -9.05 5.52 -18.22
N PHE A 129 -10.20 6.13 -17.93
CA PHE A 129 -10.37 7.57 -17.78
C PHE A 129 -11.00 7.85 -16.43
N ILE A 130 -10.41 8.73 -15.64
CA ILE A 130 -11.04 9.23 -14.41
C ILE A 130 -12.04 10.32 -14.79
N THR A 131 -13.27 10.21 -14.28
CA THR A 131 -14.30 11.22 -14.45
C THR A 131 -14.02 12.39 -13.50
N ARG A 132 -13.31 13.41 -13.97
CA ARG A 132 -12.81 14.52 -13.14
C ARG A 132 -13.84 15.13 -12.19
N VAL A 133 -15.06 15.37 -12.69
CA VAL A 133 -16.15 16.00 -11.92
C VAL A 133 -16.62 15.15 -10.73
N SER A 134 -16.28 13.86 -10.69
CA SER A 134 -16.63 12.94 -9.60
C SER A 134 -15.58 12.87 -8.48
N LEU A 135 -14.41 13.51 -8.66
CA LEU A 135 -13.31 13.44 -7.69
C LEU A 135 -13.74 14.01 -6.33
N ARG A 136 -13.74 13.14 -5.31
CA ARG A 136 -14.09 13.43 -3.91
C ARG A 136 -13.09 12.73 -2.99
N SER A 137 -12.97 13.18 -1.74
CA SER A 137 -11.99 12.64 -0.78
C SER A 137 -12.15 11.14 -0.53
N ASP A 138 -13.37 10.64 -0.62
CA ASP A 138 -13.78 9.28 -0.33
C ASP A 138 -14.03 8.44 -1.59
N GLY A 139 -13.80 8.96 -2.80
CA GLY A 139 -13.99 8.17 -4.01
C GLY A 139 -13.91 8.94 -5.32
N PHE A 140 -14.13 8.22 -6.41
CA PHE A 140 -14.24 8.78 -7.75
C PHE A 140 -14.83 7.75 -8.72
N ASP A 141 -15.43 8.24 -9.79
CA ASP A 141 -15.90 7.43 -10.90
C ASP A 141 -14.84 7.37 -12.00
N TYR A 142 -14.81 6.23 -12.70
CA TYR A 142 -13.93 6.03 -13.84
C TYR A 142 -14.59 5.17 -14.92
N GLN A 143 -14.16 5.39 -16.14
CA GLN A 143 -14.59 4.67 -17.32
C GLN A 143 -13.48 3.72 -17.76
N VAL A 144 -13.83 2.48 -18.11
CA VAL A 144 -12.91 1.50 -18.66
C VAL A 144 -13.38 1.09 -20.06
N TRP A 145 -12.58 1.39 -21.07
CA TRP A 145 -12.77 0.88 -22.43
C TRP A 145 -12.00 -0.42 -22.62
N HIS A 146 -12.69 -1.48 -23.03
CA HIS A 146 -12.16 -2.83 -23.17
C HIS A 146 -11.85 -3.14 -24.62
N GLN A 147 -10.57 -3.28 -24.97
CA GLN A 147 -10.15 -3.47 -26.37
C GLN A 147 -10.67 -4.77 -26.97
N GLY A 148 -10.71 -5.85 -26.20
CA GLY A 148 -11.13 -7.17 -26.69
C GLY A 148 -12.60 -7.23 -27.10
N THR A 149 -13.47 -6.47 -26.43
CA THR A 149 -14.92 -6.48 -26.67
C THR A 149 -15.43 -5.22 -27.37
N GLY A 150 -14.66 -4.12 -27.35
CA GLY A 150 -15.10 -2.80 -27.78
C GLY A 150 -16.05 -2.10 -26.81
N ASN A 151 -16.41 -2.75 -25.70
CA ASN A 151 -17.37 -2.23 -24.73
C ASN A 151 -16.72 -1.26 -23.75
N THR A 152 -17.56 -0.43 -23.15
CA THR A 152 -17.21 0.47 -22.06
C THR A 152 -17.91 0.03 -20.78
N SER A 153 -17.20 -0.01 -19.66
CA SER A 153 -17.80 -0.06 -18.33
C SER A 153 -17.59 1.25 -17.57
N PHE A 154 -18.51 1.53 -16.65
CA PHE A 154 -18.50 2.70 -15.78
C PHE A 154 -18.50 2.19 -14.36
N GLU A 155 -17.48 2.55 -13.60
CA GLU A 155 -17.21 2.01 -12.29
C GLU A 155 -17.03 3.16 -11.29
N SER A 156 -17.23 2.86 -10.01
CA SER A 156 -17.00 3.80 -8.91
C SER A 156 -16.03 3.17 -7.90
N ALA A 157 -14.99 3.92 -7.54
CA ALA A 157 -14.08 3.57 -6.46
C ALA A 157 -14.57 4.20 -5.15
N ASP A 158 -14.99 3.37 -4.19
CA ASP A 158 -15.20 3.78 -2.80
C ASP A 158 -13.87 3.70 -2.04
N LEU A 159 -13.10 4.79 -2.09
CA LEU A 159 -11.78 4.85 -1.46
C LEU A 159 -11.87 4.76 0.06
N SER A 160 -12.93 5.31 0.66
CA SER A 160 -13.09 5.25 2.12
C SER A 160 -13.29 3.81 2.60
N ALA A 161 -14.20 3.06 1.97
CA ALA A 161 -14.45 1.67 2.34
C ALA A 161 -13.24 0.76 2.04
N LEU A 162 -12.59 0.96 0.88
CA LEU A 162 -11.39 0.22 0.52
C LEU A 162 -10.24 0.50 1.50
N TYR A 163 -9.97 1.77 1.82
CA TYR A 163 -8.89 2.14 2.71
C TYR A 163 -9.13 1.64 4.14
N ALA A 164 -10.34 1.78 4.68
CA ALA A 164 -10.69 1.26 6.01
C ALA A 164 -10.55 -0.26 6.11
N THR A 165 -10.78 -0.99 5.01
CA THR A 165 -10.57 -2.44 4.96
C THR A 165 -9.09 -2.78 4.85
N TYR A 166 -8.36 -2.04 4.01
CA TYR A 166 -6.91 -2.17 3.86
C TYR A 166 -6.17 -1.92 5.17
N GLU A 167 -6.53 -0.91 5.96
CA GLU A 167 -5.92 -0.68 7.28
C GLU A 167 -6.10 -1.87 8.22
N LYS A 168 -7.24 -2.56 8.17
CA LYS A 168 -7.45 -3.78 8.98
C LYS A 168 -6.54 -4.90 8.51
N GLU A 169 -6.42 -5.10 7.20
CA GLU A 169 -5.55 -6.13 6.62
C GLU A 169 -4.06 -5.84 6.89
N ALA A 170 -3.62 -4.60 6.70
CA ALA A 170 -2.26 -4.15 7.00
C ALA A 170 -1.92 -4.32 8.47
N ALA A 171 -2.85 -4.01 9.38
CA ALA A 171 -2.65 -4.23 10.81
C ALA A 171 -2.43 -5.71 11.15
N LEU A 172 -3.09 -6.64 10.45
CA LEU A 172 -2.87 -8.08 10.64
C LEU A 172 -1.44 -8.50 10.24
N TYR A 173 -0.92 -7.97 9.14
CA TYR A 173 0.46 -8.25 8.73
C TYR A 173 1.49 -7.62 9.67
N LEU A 174 1.29 -6.37 10.08
CA LEU A 174 2.17 -5.70 11.04
C LEU A 174 2.20 -6.43 12.38
N LYS A 175 1.07 -6.92 12.89
CA LYS A 175 1.03 -7.73 14.12
C LYS A 175 1.86 -9.01 14.00
N LYS A 176 1.84 -9.69 12.85
CA LYS A 176 2.69 -10.87 12.60
C LYS A 176 4.17 -10.50 12.58
N ILE A 177 4.52 -9.39 11.93
CA ILE A 177 5.90 -8.87 11.88
C ILE A 177 6.39 -8.54 13.30
N ILE A 178 5.61 -7.82 14.10
CA ILE A 178 5.92 -7.48 15.49
C ILE A 178 6.11 -8.74 16.33
N ALA A 179 5.21 -9.73 16.20
CA ALA A 179 5.34 -11.00 16.90
C ALA A 179 6.65 -11.72 16.54
N ALA A 180 7.00 -11.77 15.26
CA ALA A 180 8.26 -12.38 14.81
C ALA A 180 9.49 -11.64 15.34
N LEU A 181 9.50 -10.31 15.29
CA LEU A 181 10.56 -9.47 15.85
C LEU A 181 10.68 -9.63 17.38
N SER A 182 9.57 -9.89 18.07
CA SER A 182 9.54 -10.13 19.51
C SER A 182 10.07 -11.51 19.93
N CYS A 183 10.00 -12.49 19.02
CA CYS A 183 10.42 -13.87 19.27
C CYS A 183 11.87 -14.15 18.91
N VAL A 184 12.61 -13.20 18.31
CA VAL A 184 14.06 -13.36 18.11
C VAL A 184 14.70 -13.49 19.51
N PRO A 185 15.32 -14.64 19.85
CA PRO A 185 15.81 -14.86 21.20
C PRO A 185 16.88 -13.82 21.57
N ASP A 186 16.95 -13.47 22.85
CA ASP A 186 18.18 -12.95 23.47
C ASP A 186 19.30 -13.97 23.18
N ILE A 187 20.05 -13.77 22.10
CA ILE A 187 21.31 -14.50 21.89
C ILE A 187 22.32 -13.87 22.83
N SER A 188 22.16 -14.21 24.10
CA SER A 188 23.18 -14.10 25.11
C SER A 188 24.15 -15.27 24.88
N CYS A 189 25.31 -14.93 24.31
CA CYS A 189 26.56 -15.64 24.50
C CYS A 189 27.61 -14.60 24.84
#